data_AF-K1TNV1-F1
#
_entry.id   AF-K1TNV1-F1
#
_cell.length_a   1.000
_cell.length_b   1.000
_cell.length_c   1.000
_cell.angle_alpha   90.00
_cell.angle_beta   90.00
_cell.angle_gamma   90.00
#
_symmetry.space_group_name_H-M   'P 1'
#
loop_
_entity.id
_entity.type
_entity.pdbx_description
1 polymer ?
#
loop_
_entity_poly.entity_id
_entity_poly.type
_entity_poly.pdbx_seq_one_letter_code
_entity_poly.pdbx_strand_id
1 'polypeptide(L)'
;VDSAGTYGGHAGDLPDPRMRRAAAARGYDLTHRARQVREEDFERFDALVVMDDMNYEALHRLAPSRAAAQRIYRMTEFCRRHPDRSYVPDPYYEGHEGFELRNMP
;
A
#
# COMPACT_ATOMS: atom_id res chain seq x y z
N VAL A 1 -6.02 -5.07 -10.99
CA VAL A 1 -5.56 -4.41 -9.75
C VAL A 1 -5.33 -5.50 -8.71
N ASP A 2 -4.19 -5.48 -8.03
CA ASP A 2 -3.74 -6.49 -7.06
C ASP A 2 -2.98 -5.79 -5.92
N SER A 3 -2.71 -6.49 -4.81
CA SER A 3 -1.95 -5.96 -3.66
C SER A 3 -0.93 -6.97 -3.14
N ALA A 4 0.26 -6.50 -2.77
CA ALA A 4 1.33 -7.32 -2.21
C ALA A 4 2.09 -6.56 -1.10
N GLY A 5 2.67 -7.30 -0.16
CA GLY A 5 3.52 -6.76 0.91
C GLY A 5 5.00 -6.99 0.63
N THR A 6 5.85 -6.09 1.15
CA THR A 6 7.32 -6.24 1.12
C THR A 6 7.82 -7.29 2.11
N TYR A 7 7.07 -7.51 3.19
CA TYR A 7 7.34 -8.53 4.19
C TYR A 7 6.48 -9.79 3.96
N GLY A 8 7.12 -10.95 3.84
CA GLY A 8 6.46 -12.23 3.58
C GLY A 8 5.78 -12.88 4.79
N GLY A 9 5.91 -12.33 6.00
CA GLY A 9 5.46 -12.98 7.24
C GLY A 9 3.94 -13.16 7.40
N HIS A 10 3.14 -12.57 6.51
CA HIS A 10 1.67 -12.71 6.46
C HIS A 10 1.17 -13.32 5.14
N ALA A 11 2.04 -13.95 4.34
CA ALA A 11 1.62 -14.51 3.06
C ALA A 11 0.51 -15.58 3.24
N GLY A 12 -0.65 -15.33 2.61
CA GLY A 12 -1.85 -16.17 2.68
C GLY A 12 -2.94 -15.65 3.61
N ASP A 13 -2.61 -14.75 4.54
CA ASP A 13 -3.54 -14.21 5.52
C ASP A 13 -4.55 -13.24 4.88
N LEU A 14 -5.70 -13.13 5.52
CA LEU A 14 -6.66 -12.06 5.22
C LEU A 14 -6.09 -10.72 5.70
N PRO A 15 -6.47 -9.60 5.05
CA PRO A 15 -6.12 -8.26 5.54
C PRO A 15 -6.55 -8.09 6.99
N ASP A 16 -5.82 -7.25 7.75
CA ASP A 16 -6.06 -7.03 9.17
C ASP A 16 -7.57 -6.79 9.44
N PRO A 17 -8.19 -7.48 10.43
CA PRO A 17 -9.61 -7.36 10.71
C PRO A 17 -10.09 -5.91 10.91
N ARG A 18 -9.24 -5.01 11.44
CA ARG A 18 -9.54 -3.58 11.60
C ARG A 18 -9.62 -2.87 10.27
N MET A 19 -8.69 -3.17 9.35
CA MET A 19 -8.73 -2.65 7.97
C MET A 19 -9.98 -3.14 7.24
N ARG A 20 -10.32 -4.42 7.37
CA ARG A 20 -11.54 -4.99 6.78
C ARG A 20 -12.80 -4.33 7.32
N ARG A 21 -12.88 -4.07 8.63
CA ARG A 21 -14.00 -3.35 9.24
C ARG A 21 -14.10 -1.90 8.74
N ALA A 22 -12.98 -1.19 8.68
CA ALA A 22 -12.92 0.19 8.20
C ALA A 22 -13.27 0.33 6.71
N ALA A 23 -12.86 -0.66 5.89
CA ALA A 23 -13.19 -0.75 4.47
C ALA A 23 -14.68 -1.08 4.27
N ALA A 24 -15.20 -2.07 5.00
CA ALA A 24 -16.61 -2.44 4.94
C ALA A 24 -17.53 -1.29 5.36
N ALA A 25 -17.16 -0.52 6.40
CA ALA A 25 -17.88 0.69 6.81
C ALA A 25 -17.95 1.77 5.72
N ARG A 26 -17.03 1.72 4.74
CA ARG A 26 -16.95 2.63 3.59
C ARG A 26 -17.47 1.99 2.29
N GLY A 27 -18.04 0.79 2.35
CA GLY A 27 -18.59 0.07 1.20
C GLY A 27 -17.56 -0.67 0.34
N TYR A 28 -16.33 -0.84 0.82
CA TYR A 28 -15.29 -1.59 0.12
C TYR A 28 -15.17 -3.02 0.67
N ASP A 29 -15.18 -4.00 -0.23
CA ASP A 29 -14.93 -5.40 0.11
C ASP A 29 -13.47 -5.78 -0.22
N LEU A 30 -12.67 -6.02 0.82
CA LEU A 30 -11.26 -6.40 0.71
C LEU A 30 -11.14 -7.93 0.71
N THR A 31 -11.27 -8.51 -0.49
CA THR A 31 -11.22 -9.98 -0.69
C THR A 31 -9.83 -10.51 -1.05
N HIS A 32 -8.85 -9.62 -1.22
CA HIS A 32 -7.47 -9.96 -1.59
C HIS A 32 -6.74 -10.69 -0.45
N ARG A 33 -5.84 -11.60 -0.78
CA ARG A 33 -4.96 -12.29 0.18
C ARG A 33 -3.59 -11.66 0.19
N ALA A 34 -2.99 -11.56 1.37
CA ALA A 34 -1.62 -11.10 1.49
C ALA A 34 -0.69 -12.02 0.70
N ARG A 35 0.18 -11.44 -0.11
CA ARG A 35 1.26 -12.14 -0.80
C ARG A 35 2.51 -11.27 -0.77
N GLN A 36 3.67 -11.89 -0.89
CA GLN A 36 4.90 -11.13 -1.02
C GLN A 36 5.04 -10.58 -2.45
N VAL A 37 5.54 -9.35 -2.55
CA VAL A 37 5.99 -8.78 -3.83
C VAL A 37 7.19 -9.57 -4.36
N ARG A 38 7.24 -9.79 -5.67
CA ARG A 38 8.34 -10.50 -6.33
C ARG A 38 8.81 -9.74 -7.58
N GLU A 39 9.97 -10.12 -8.11
CA GLU A 39 10.52 -9.51 -9.32
C GLU A 39 9.56 -9.62 -10.51
N GLU A 40 8.79 -10.72 -10.61
CA GLU A 40 7.83 -10.90 -11.71
C GLU A 40 6.67 -9.87 -11.66
N ASP A 41 6.44 -9.22 -10.52
CA ASP A 41 5.45 -8.15 -10.44
C ASP A 41 5.87 -6.92 -11.26
N PHE A 42 7.17 -6.68 -11.44
CA PHE A 42 7.66 -5.57 -12.28
C PHE A 42 7.44 -5.79 -13.78
N GLU A 43 7.26 -7.04 -14.19
CA GLU A 43 6.88 -7.41 -15.56
C GLU A 43 5.36 -7.42 -15.76
N ARG A 44 4.62 -7.81 -14.71
CA ARG A 44 3.16 -7.98 -14.76
C ARG A 44 2.37 -6.67 -14.61
N PHE A 45 2.95 -5.65 -13.98
CA PHE A 45 2.25 -4.40 -13.68
C PHE A 45 2.95 -3.18 -14.29
N ASP A 46 2.16 -2.29 -14.88
CA ASP A 46 2.65 -1.02 -15.44
C ASP A 46 3.00 0.01 -14.36
N ALA A 47 2.40 -0.12 -13.17
CA ALA A 47 2.62 0.76 -12.03
C ALA A 47 2.55 -0.02 -10.72
N LEU A 48 3.53 0.20 -9.85
CA LEU A 48 3.60 -0.31 -8.48
C LEU A 48 3.45 0.89 -7.53
N VAL A 49 2.34 0.95 -6.80
CA VAL A 49 2.05 2.08 -5.90
C VAL A 49 2.30 1.67 -4.45
N VAL A 50 3.18 2.40 -3.75
CA VAL A 50 3.57 2.11 -2.35
C VAL A 50 3.03 3.16 -1.39
N MET A 51 2.77 2.75 -0.14
CA MET A 51 2.10 3.61 0.85
C MET A 51 3.05 4.48 1.68
N ASP A 52 4.31 4.05 1.82
CA ASP A 52 5.32 4.72 2.65
C ASP A 52 6.72 4.57 2.05
N ASP A 53 7.68 5.30 2.63
CA ASP A 53 9.08 5.31 2.18
C ASP A 53 9.81 3.99 2.42
N MET A 54 9.47 3.22 3.45
CA MET A 54 10.11 1.92 3.69
C MET A 54 9.79 0.93 2.57
N ASN A 55 8.51 0.91 2.15
CA ASN A 55 8.04 0.11 1.04
C ASN A 55 8.64 0.59 -0.29
N TYR A 56 8.75 1.91 -0.48
CA TYR A 56 9.43 2.49 -1.64
C TYR A 56 10.87 2.00 -1.76
N GLU A 57 11.66 2.14 -0.68
CA GLU A 57 13.06 1.73 -0.64
C GLU A 57 13.22 0.21 -0.81
N ALA A 58 12.31 -0.58 -0.25
CA ALA A 58 12.32 -2.04 -0.43
C ALA A 58 12.06 -2.46 -1.88
N LEU A 59 11.09 -1.84 -2.57
CA LEU A 59 10.83 -2.14 -3.98
C LEU A 59 11.96 -1.64 -4.88
N HIS A 60 12.57 -0.50 -4.58
CA HIS A 60 13.73 -0.02 -5.34
C HIS A 60 14.92 -0.97 -5.25
N ARG A 61 15.15 -1.60 -4.09
CA ARG A 61 16.17 -2.64 -3.93
C ARG A 61 15.81 -3.95 -4.64
N LEU A 62 14.52 -4.27 -4.77
CA LEU A 62 14.04 -5.48 -5.44
C LEU A 62 13.97 -5.32 -6.97
N ALA A 63 13.87 -4.08 -7.47
CA ALA A 63 13.68 -3.84 -8.90
C ALA A 63 14.83 -4.44 -9.74
N PRO A 64 14.53 -5.29 -10.73
CA PRO A 64 15.57 -5.98 -11.51
C PRO A 64 16.31 -5.05 -12.48
N SER A 65 15.81 -3.83 -12.69
CA SER A 65 16.45 -2.82 -13.54
C SER A 65 16.01 -1.41 -13.17
N ARG A 66 16.78 -0.41 -13.63
CA ARG A 66 16.41 1.01 -13.50
C ARG A 66 15.08 1.33 -14.20
N ALA A 67 14.78 0.65 -15.31
CA ALA A 67 13.51 0.83 -16.02
C ALA A 67 12.32 0.29 -15.21
N ALA A 68 12.50 -0.84 -14.52
CA ALA A 68 11.50 -1.37 -13.60
C ALA A 68 11.29 -0.44 -12.39
N ALA A 69 12.37 0.11 -11.84
CA ALA A 69 12.33 1.04 -10.72
C ALA A 69 11.56 2.35 -11.02
N GLN A 70 11.52 2.78 -12.29
CA GLN A 70 10.76 3.97 -12.73
C GLN A 70 9.24 3.78 -12.67
N ARG A 71 8.75 2.54 -12.50
CA ARG A 71 7.33 2.22 -12.37
C ARG A 71 6.85 2.21 -10.92
N ILE A 72 7.73 2.54 -9.97
CA ILE A 72 7.39 2.62 -8.54
C ILE A 72 6.97 4.05 -8.23
N TYR A 73 5.76 4.21 -7.71
CA TYR A 73 5.18 5.51 -7.35
C TYR A 73 4.78 5.51 -5.88
N ARG A 74 4.98 6.63 -5.18
CA ARG A 74 4.36 6.81 -3.86
C ARG A 74 2.89 7.17 -4.03
N MET A 75 2.02 6.64 -3.17
CA MET A 75 0.60 7.02 -3.15
C MET A 75 0.42 8.53 -2.99
N THR A 76 1.30 9.18 -2.23
CA THR A 76 1.28 10.63 -2.00
C THR A 76 1.49 11.46 -3.26
N GLU A 77 2.13 10.92 -4.30
CA GLU A 77 2.27 11.60 -5.61
C GLU A 77 0.92 11.81 -6.31
N PHE A 78 -0.10 11.02 -5.94
CA PHE A 78 -1.46 11.15 -6.45
C PHE A 78 -2.37 12.00 -5.54
N CYS A 79 -1.90 12.40 -4.35
CA CYS A 79 -2.67 13.19 -3.39
C CYS A 79 -2.71 14.68 -3.78
N ARG A 80 -3.70 15.06 -4.62
CA ARG A 80 -3.85 16.45 -5.10
C ARG A 80 -4.41 17.45 -4.09
N ARG A 81 -5.03 16.98 -3.00
CA ARG A 81 -5.71 17.84 -2.00
C ARG A 81 -4.90 18.10 -0.73
N HIS A 82 -3.78 17.39 -0.55
CA HIS A 82 -2.85 17.56 0.58
C HIS A 82 -1.39 17.40 0.11
N PRO A 83 -0.86 18.35 -0.67
CA PRO A 83 0.46 18.25 -1.29
C PRO A 83 1.64 18.30 -0.29
N ASP A 84 1.35 18.67 0.96
CA ASP A 84 2.28 18.77 2.09
C ASP A 84 2.44 17.46 2.88
N ARG A 85 1.65 16.43 2.61
CA ARG A 85 1.79 15.11 3.27
C ARG A 85 2.74 14.21 2.50
N SER A 86 3.90 13.91 3.11
CA SER A 86 4.91 13.00 2.57
C SER A 86 4.60 11.51 2.81
N TYR A 87 3.61 11.18 3.65
CA TYR A 87 3.23 9.80 3.96
C TYR A 87 1.72 9.66 4.23
N VAL A 88 1.18 8.45 4.03
CA VAL A 88 -0.15 8.07 4.53
C VAL A 88 -0.01 7.67 6.00
N PRO A 89 -0.69 8.32 6.95
CA PRO A 89 -0.58 7.99 8.37
C PRO A 89 -0.97 6.53 8.61
N ASP A 90 -0.09 5.77 9.27
CA ASP A 90 -0.31 4.36 9.59
C ASP A 90 -1.27 4.24 10.78
N PRO A 91 -2.51 3.76 10.57
CA PRO A 91 -3.51 3.64 11.63
C PRO A 91 -3.19 2.54 12.64
N TYR A 92 -2.15 1.73 12.41
CA TYR A 92 -1.73 0.66 13.31
C TYR A 92 -1.19 1.19 14.64
N TYR A 93 -0.63 2.41 14.66
CA TYR A 93 -0.04 3.05 15.84
C TYR A 93 -0.92 4.13 16.49
N GLU A 94 -1.98 4.61 15.83
CA GLU A 94 -2.86 5.68 16.33
C GLU A 94 -4.10 5.18 17.09
N GLY A 95 -4.15 3.89 17.43
CA GLY A 95 -5.30 3.32 18.13
C GLY A 95 -6.58 3.35 17.28
N HIS A 96 -7.74 3.27 17.93
CA HIS A 96 -9.04 3.11 17.26
C HIS A 96 -9.43 4.30 16.36
N GLU A 97 -8.72 5.44 16.47
CA GLU A 97 -8.98 6.68 15.73
C GLU A 97 -8.21 6.80 14.40
N GLY A 98 -7.10 6.08 14.22
CA GLY A 98 -6.33 6.12 12.96
C GLY A 98 -7.13 5.63 11.74
N PHE A 99 -8.09 4.72 11.97
CA PHE A 99 -9.00 4.22 10.93
C PHE A 99 -10.24 5.13 10.70
N GLU A 100 -10.43 6.14 11.56
CA GLU A 100 -11.60 7.03 11.63
C GLU A 100 -11.26 8.46 11.21
N LEU A 101 -10.21 8.68 10.41
CA LEU A 101 -10.05 9.94 9.68
C LEU A 101 -11.24 10.10 8.71
N ARG A 102 -12.28 10.73 9.25
CA ARG A 102 -13.62 10.92 8.69
C ARG A 102 -13.73 12.23 7.92
N ASN A 103 -12.61 12.91 7.68
CA ASN A 103 -12.59 14.19 6.97
C ASN A 103 -11.56 14.15 5.84
N MET A 104 -11.96 13.55 4.72
CA MET A 104 -11.41 13.89 3.40
C MET A 104 -12.58 14.35 2.52
N PRO A 105 -12.84 15.66 2.39
CA PRO A 105 -13.57 16.19 1.25
C PRO A 105 -12.79 16.06 -0.07
#